data_AF-A0A957R221-F1
#
_entry.id   AF-A0A957R221-F1
#
_cell.length_a   1.000
_cell.length_b   1.000
_cell.length_c   1.000
_cell.angle_alpha   90.00
_cell.angle_beta   90.00
_cell.angle_gamma   90.00
#
_symmetry.space_group_name_H-M   'P 1'
#
loop_
_entity.id
_entity.type
_entity.pdbx_description
1 polymer ?
#
loop_
_entity_poly.entity_id
_entity_poly.type
_entity_poly.pdbx_seq_one_letter_code
_entity_poly.pdbx_strand_id
1 'polypeptide(L)'
;MASDIVKGTLVALLIGVVLNLIIFLVGQAAAVDFLVTRPGAAETSEISLGIVVLATIIPIVCAGAALWLLSQASTQALNGLMWATILLALFSLILPYNGAHSSGTFVSLGLMHVVVGLATLFGLFNFVWRRSACQ
;
A
#
# COMPACT_ATOMS: atom_id res chain seq x y z
N MET A 1 8.53 -22.12 0.06
CA MET A 1 9.11 -20.78 0.33
C MET A 1 8.75 -19.78 -0.75
N ALA A 2 9.28 -19.87 -1.98
CA ALA A 2 8.93 -18.92 -3.06
C ALA A 2 7.42 -18.93 -3.38
N SER A 3 6.80 -20.12 -3.42
CA SER A 3 5.35 -20.30 -3.58
C SER A 3 4.51 -19.58 -2.52
N ASP A 4 5.01 -19.50 -1.29
CA ASP A 4 4.27 -18.97 -0.15
C ASP A 4 4.31 -17.43 -0.15
N ILE A 5 5.47 -16.87 -0.52
CA ILE A 5 5.62 -15.43 -0.75
C ILE A 5 4.73 -14.98 -1.91
N VAL A 6 4.73 -15.72 -3.02
CA VAL A 6 3.86 -15.42 -4.17
C VAL A 6 2.39 -15.45 -3.77
N LYS A 7 1.93 -16.52 -3.09
CA LYS A 7 0.55 -16.63 -2.62
C LYS A 7 0.18 -15.49 -1.66
N GLY A 8 1.04 -15.18 -0.69
CA GLY A 8 0.82 -14.08 0.26
C GLY A 8 0.74 -12.73 -0.44
N THR A 9 1.62 -12.48 -1.41
CA THR A 9 1.63 -11.24 -2.21
C THR A 9 0.36 -11.12 -3.05
N LEU A 10 -0.09 -12.21 -3.69
CA LEU A 10 -1.33 -12.23 -4.46
C LEU A 10 -2.57 -11.99 -3.60
N VAL A 11 -2.63 -12.56 -2.39
CA VAL A 11 -3.72 -12.30 -1.44
C VAL A 11 -3.71 -10.84 -0.99
N ALA A 12 -2.54 -10.28 -0.64
CA ALA A 12 -2.41 -8.88 -0.29
C ALA A 12 -2.82 -7.95 -1.44
N LEU A 13 -2.44 -8.27 -2.68
CA LEU A 13 -2.83 -7.54 -3.88
C LEU A 13 -4.34 -7.56 -4.07
N LEU A 14 -4.96 -8.74 -3.99
CA LEU A 14 -6.40 -8.88 -4.17
C LEU A 14 -7.16 -8.05 -3.14
N ILE A 15 -6.80 -8.18 -1.85
CA ILE A 15 -7.44 -7.45 -0.76
C ILE A 15 -7.24 -5.94 -0.94
N GLY A 16 -6.00 -5.50 -1.18
CA GLY A 16 -5.67 -4.08 -1.33
C GLY A 16 -6.42 -3.45 -2.51
N VAL A 17 -6.41 -4.10 -3.67
CA VAL A 17 -7.08 -3.59 -4.88
C VAL A 17 -8.58 -3.55 -4.67
N VAL A 18 -9.20 -4.62 -4.17
CA VAL A 18 -10.66 -4.66 -3.96
C VAL A 18 -11.10 -3.58 -2.97
N LEU A 19 -10.43 -3.45 -1.83
CA LEU A 19 -10.78 -2.45 -0.83
C LEU A 19 -10.58 -1.02 -1.34
N ASN A 20 -9.49 -0.75 -2.06
CA ASN A 20 -9.24 0.59 -2.62
C ASN A 20 -10.24 0.94 -3.73
N LEU A 21 -10.64 -0.03 -4.55
CA LEU A 21 -11.70 0.16 -5.54
C LEU A 21 -13.04 0.45 -4.86
N ILE A 22 -13.37 -0.24 -3.77
CA ILE A 22 -14.59 0.06 -3.00
C ILE A 22 -14.53 1.50 -2.46
N ILE A 23 -13.43 1.91 -1.84
CA ILE A 23 -13.27 3.29 -1.32
C ILE A 23 -13.43 4.31 -2.46
N PHE A 24 -12.80 4.07 -3.61
CA PHE A 24 -12.87 4.96 -4.77
C PHE A 24 -14.30 5.09 -5.31
N LEU A 25 -15.00 3.96 -5.48
CA LEU A 25 -16.37 3.94 -6.01
C LEU A 25 -17.36 4.57 -5.03
N VAL A 26 -17.19 4.35 -3.72
CA VAL A 26 -17.99 5.01 -2.69
C VAL A 26 -17.75 6.52 -2.69
N GLY A 27 -16.49 6.95 -2.80
CA GLY A 27 -16.15 8.37 -2.92
C GLY A 27 -16.79 9.01 -4.16
N GLN A 28 -16.75 8.34 -5.31
CA GLN A 28 -17.40 8.82 -6.53
C GLN A 28 -18.92 8.93 -6.36
N ALA A 29 -19.56 7.91 -5.76
CA ALA A 29 -20.99 7.94 -5.46
C ALA A 29 -21.37 9.07 -4.48
N ALA A 30 -20.43 9.48 -3.62
CA ALA A 30 -20.56 10.62 -2.73
C ALA A 30 -20.10 11.96 -3.36
N ALA A 31 -19.86 12.00 -4.67
CA ALA A 31 -19.41 13.17 -5.43
C ALA A 31 -18.08 13.79 -4.92
N VAL A 32 -17.15 12.97 -4.42
CA VAL A 32 -15.78 13.40 -4.11
C VAL A 32 -15.04 13.73 -5.41
N ASP A 33 -14.37 14.90 -5.45
CA ASP A 33 -13.71 15.42 -6.66
C ASP A 33 -12.47 14.62 -7.10
N PHE A 34 -11.81 13.92 -6.17
CA PHE A 34 -10.58 13.16 -6.40
C PHE A 34 -9.49 13.97 -7.12
N LEU A 35 -9.41 15.28 -6.82
CA LEU A 35 -8.44 16.20 -7.38
C LEU A 35 -7.22 16.35 -6.47
N VAL A 36 -6.03 16.16 -7.06
CA VAL A 36 -4.74 16.25 -6.34
C VAL A 36 -3.77 17.16 -7.08
N THR A 37 -3.19 18.11 -6.36
CA THR A 37 -2.06 18.92 -6.84
C THR A 37 -0.77 18.35 -6.28
N ARG A 38 0.14 17.93 -7.16
CA ARG A 38 1.44 17.37 -6.72
C ARG A 38 2.37 18.51 -6.29
N PRO A 39 3.29 18.27 -5.33
CA PRO A 39 4.31 19.25 -5.00
C PRO A 39 5.11 19.67 -6.24
N GLY A 40 5.17 20.98 -6.52
CA GLY A 40 5.86 21.53 -7.69
C GLY A 40 5.08 21.45 -9.01
N ALA A 41 3.85 20.93 -9.02
CA ALA A 41 2.97 20.98 -10.19
C ALA A 41 2.13 22.27 -10.18
N ALA A 42 1.99 22.90 -11.35
CA ALA A 42 1.09 24.04 -11.55
C ALA A 42 -0.37 23.61 -11.75
N GLU A 43 -0.59 22.37 -12.16
CA GLU A 43 -1.92 21.85 -12.52
C GLU A 43 -2.37 20.76 -11.56
N THR A 44 -3.69 20.75 -11.32
CA THR A 44 -4.38 19.72 -10.56
C THR A 44 -4.67 18.53 -11.46
N SER A 45 -4.45 17.31 -10.96
CA SER A 45 -4.74 16.07 -11.67
C SER A 45 -5.89 15.32 -11.00
N GLU A 46 -6.78 14.75 -11.81
CA GLU A 46 -7.81 13.83 -11.34
C GLU A 46 -7.22 12.43 -11.09
N ILE A 47 -7.59 11.82 -9.97
CA ILE A 47 -7.24 10.45 -9.65
C ILE A 47 -8.19 9.50 -10.38
N SER A 48 -7.67 8.81 -11.39
CA SER A 48 -8.41 7.80 -12.13
C SER A 48 -8.36 6.43 -11.45
N LEU A 49 -9.33 5.56 -11.78
CA LEU A 49 -9.36 4.18 -11.32
C LEU A 49 -8.06 3.43 -11.66
N GLY A 50 -7.51 3.67 -12.86
CA GLY A 50 -6.24 3.07 -13.29
C GLY A 50 -5.08 3.45 -12.37
N ILE A 51 -5.01 4.72 -11.93
CA ILE A 51 -4.00 5.17 -10.98
C ILE A 51 -4.19 4.49 -9.62
N VAL A 52 -5.42 4.37 -9.11
CA VAL A 52 -5.71 3.69 -7.84
C VAL A 52 -5.21 2.24 -7.87
N VAL A 53 -5.49 1.51 -8.95
CA VAL A 53 -5.04 0.12 -9.12
C VAL A 53 -3.52 0.05 -9.16
N LEU A 54 -2.86 0.85 -10.01
CA LEU A 54 -1.41 0.82 -10.14
C LEU A 54 -0.69 1.24 -8.84
N ALA A 55 -1.17 2.29 -8.19
CA ALA A 55 -0.64 2.78 -6.91
C ALA A 55 -0.85 1.80 -5.75
N THR A 56 -1.78 0.84 -5.91
CA THR A 56 -1.96 -0.27 -4.97
C THR A 56 -1.03 -1.43 -5.28
N ILE A 57 -0.94 -1.81 -6.57
CA ILE A 57 -0.17 -2.97 -7.01
C ILE A 57 1.32 -2.76 -6.80
N ILE A 58 1.85 -1.60 -7.22
CA ILE A 58 3.30 -1.34 -7.24
C ILE A 58 3.93 -1.50 -5.86
N PRO A 59 3.44 -0.84 -4.78
CA PRO A 59 4.05 -0.98 -3.45
C PRO A 59 4.01 -2.41 -2.92
N ILE A 60 2.89 -3.13 -3.13
CA ILE A 60 2.72 -4.50 -2.65
C ILE A 60 3.66 -5.46 -3.40
N VAL A 61 3.78 -5.32 -4.72
CA VAL A 61 4.72 -6.13 -5.52
C VAL A 61 6.16 -5.82 -5.14
N CYS A 62 6.52 -4.55 -4.95
CA CYS A 62 7.85 -4.15 -4.51
C CYS A 62 8.19 -4.75 -3.13
N ALA A 63 7.26 -4.72 -2.18
CA ALA A 63 7.44 -5.34 -0.88
C ALA A 63 7.59 -6.87 -0.96
N GLY A 64 6.77 -7.53 -1.80
CA GLY A 64 6.87 -8.96 -2.05
C GLY A 64 8.20 -9.36 -2.71
N ALA A 65 8.69 -8.56 -3.66
CA ALA A 65 9.97 -8.75 -4.31
C ALA A 65 11.14 -8.55 -3.32
N ALA A 66 11.10 -7.48 -2.52
CA ALA A 66 12.08 -7.23 -1.47
C ALA A 66 12.10 -8.37 -0.43
N LEU A 67 10.91 -8.87 -0.04
CA LEU A 67 10.79 -10.01 0.86
C LEU A 67 11.37 -11.27 0.25
N TRP A 68 11.12 -11.53 -1.04
CA TRP A 68 11.70 -12.67 -1.75
C TRP A 68 13.23 -12.59 -1.81
N LEU A 69 13.79 -11.44 -2.16
CA LEU A 69 15.26 -11.23 -2.18
C LEU A 69 15.88 -11.42 -0.79
N LEU A 70 15.24 -10.88 0.26
CA LEU A 70 15.71 -10.99 1.64
C LEU A 70 15.30 -12.30 2.33
N SER A 71 14.53 -13.17 1.66
CA SER A 71 14.10 -14.44 2.24
C SER A 71 15.26 -15.38 2.53
N GLN A 72 16.38 -15.25 1.82
CA GLN A 72 17.60 -16.02 2.08
C GLN A 72 18.55 -15.33 3.07
N ALA A 73 18.23 -14.11 3.50
CA ALA A 73 19.04 -13.35 4.45
C ALA A 73 18.72 -13.71 5.91
N SER A 74 19.42 -13.05 6.84
CA SER A 74 19.24 -13.21 8.28
C SER A 74 17.88 -12.67 8.77
N THR A 75 17.44 -13.13 9.94
CA THR A 75 16.23 -12.63 10.61
C THR A 75 16.31 -11.13 10.88
N GLN A 76 17.50 -10.60 11.14
CA GLN A 76 17.72 -9.16 11.32
C GLN A 76 17.39 -8.37 10.04
N ALA A 77 17.74 -8.88 8.85
CA ALA A 77 17.42 -8.22 7.59
C ALA A 77 15.91 -8.17 7.34
N LEU A 78 15.19 -9.25 7.68
CA LEU A 78 13.72 -9.29 7.58
C LEU A 78 13.05 -8.33 8.56
N ASN A 79 13.55 -8.23 9.79
CA ASN A 79 13.06 -7.25 10.76
C ASN A 79 13.31 -5.82 10.28
N GLY A 80 14.47 -5.56 9.65
CA GLY A 80 14.78 -4.29 9.01
C GLY A 80 13.78 -3.93 7.91
N LEU A 81 13.45 -4.87 7.02
CA LEU A 81 12.44 -4.69 5.97
C LEU A 81 11.06 -4.39 6.57
N MET A 82 10.67 -5.09 7.64
CA MET A 82 9.40 -4.86 8.33
C MET A 82 9.33 -3.45 8.90
N TRP A 83 10.36 -3.00 9.62
CA TRP A 83 10.42 -1.62 10.14
C TRP A 83 10.42 -0.57 9.03
N ALA A 84 11.18 -0.80 7.96
CA ALA A 84 11.19 0.09 6.80
C ALA A 84 9.79 0.21 6.16
N THR A 85 9.06 -0.91 6.06
CA THR A 85 7.69 -0.94 5.52
C THR A 85 6.72 -0.19 6.42
N ILE A 86 6.83 -0.35 7.75
CA ILE A 86 6.02 0.40 8.72
C ILE A 86 6.27 1.90 8.56
N LEU A 87 7.54 2.32 8.55
CA LEU A 87 7.90 3.72 8.40
C LEU A 87 7.37 4.28 7.07
N LEU A 88 7.57 3.56 5.97
CA LEU A 88 7.07 3.97 4.66
C LEU A 88 5.54 4.12 4.66
N ALA A 89 4.82 3.18 5.26
CA ALA A 89 3.36 3.27 5.38
C ALA A 89 2.94 4.53 6.17
N LEU A 90 3.58 4.80 7.31
CA LEU A 90 3.32 6.00 8.12
C LEU A 90 3.63 7.29 7.36
N PHE A 91 4.79 7.37 6.69
CA PHE A 91 5.16 8.52 5.87
C PHE A 91 4.19 8.72 4.69
N SER A 92 3.69 7.63 4.11
CA SER A 92 2.74 7.70 3.01
C SER A 92 1.42 8.37 3.40
N LEU A 93 1.03 8.34 4.68
CA LEU A 93 -0.18 9.01 5.17
C LEU A 93 -0.05 10.54 5.21
N ILE A 94 1.18 11.07 5.19
CA ILE A 94 1.44 12.52 5.18
C ILE A 94 1.23 13.09 3.77
N LEU A 95 1.53 12.32 2.72
CA LEU A 95 1.47 12.80 1.34
C LEU A 95 0.07 13.30 0.91
N PRO A 96 -1.04 12.59 1.22
CA PRO A 96 -2.39 13.08 0.92
C PRO A 96 -2.70 14.45 1.53
N TYR A 97 -2.08 14.79 2.67
CA TYR A 97 -2.34 16.03 3.40
C TYR A 97 -1.95 17.27 2.59
N ASN A 98 -0.90 17.17 1.77
CA ASN A 98 -0.35 18.34 1.06
C ASN A 98 -0.92 18.50 -0.36
N GLY A 99 -1.61 17.48 -0.89
CA GLY A 99 -2.04 17.47 -2.29
C GLY A 99 -3.55 17.45 -2.50
N ALA A 100 -4.35 17.05 -1.51
CA ALA A 100 -5.79 16.94 -1.66
C ALA A 100 -6.48 18.30 -1.78
N HIS A 101 -7.35 18.46 -2.79
CA HIS A 101 -8.10 19.69 -3.02
C HIS A 101 -9.30 19.85 -2.08
N SER A 102 -9.91 18.73 -1.65
CA SER A 102 -11.07 18.71 -0.77
C SER A 102 -10.87 17.74 0.41
N SER A 103 -11.63 17.94 1.50
CA SER A 103 -11.60 17.04 2.66
C SER A 103 -12.06 15.62 2.30
N GLY A 104 -13.01 15.47 1.37
CA GLY A 104 -13.45 14.18 0.85
C GLY A 104 -12.33 13.42 0.14
N THR A 105 -11.54 14.13 -0.68
CA THR A 105 -10.36 13.56 -1.35
C THR A 105 -9.29 13.20 -0.34
N PHE A 106 -9.03 14.05 0.65
CA PHE A 106 -8.09 13.77 1.73
C PHE A 106 -8.45 12.48 2.49
N VAL A 107 -9.70 12.36 2.95
CA VAL A 107 -10.16 11.18 3.71
C VAL A 107 -10.09 9.93 2.83
N SER A 108 -10.57 10.01 1.60
CA SER A 108 -10.60 8.86 0.69
C SER A 108 -9.18 8.35 0.37
N LEU A 109 -8.26 9.25 0.02
CA LEU A 109 -6.87 8.89 -0.23
C LEU A 109 -6.18 8.38 1.03
N GLY A 110 -6.40 9.02 2.18
CA GLY A 110 -5.87 8.57 3.47
C GLY A 110 -6.29 7.13 3.78
N LEU A 111 -7.57 6.80 3.62
CA LEU A 111 -8.08 5.43 3.80
C LEU A 111 -7.44 4.44 2.82
N MET A 112 -7.27 4.83 1.55
CA MET A 112 -6.60 3.98 0.56
C MET A 112 -5.15 3.67 0.96
N HIS A 113 -4.41 4.67 1.45
CA HIS A 113 -3.04 4.48 1.94
C HIS A 113 -2.98 3.55 3.16
N VAL A 114 -3.94 3.67 4.10
CA VAL A 114 -4.07 2.75 5.23
C VAL A 114 -4.29 1.31 4.75
N VAL A 115 -5.20 1.12 3.78
CA VAL A 115 -5.47 -0.21 3.21
C VAL A 115 -4.22 -0.82 2.58
N VAL A 116 -3.48 -0.07 1.74
CA VAL A 116 -2.23 -0.58 1.12
C VAL A 116 -1.19 -0.92 2.20
N GLY A 117 -1.02 -0.03 3.18
CA GLY A 117 -0.08 -0.24 4.28
C GLY A 117 -0.41 -1.52 5.07
N LEU A 118 -1.67 -1.69 5.48
CA LEU A 118 -2.11 -2.86 6.24
C LEU A 118 -2.04 -4.15 5.42
N ALA A 119 -2.45 -4.14 4.15
CA ALA A 119 -2.36 -5.31 3.29
C ALA A 119 -0.90 -5.77 3.12
N THR A 120 0.02 -4.82 2.93
CA THR A 120 1.45 -5.08 2.79
C THR A 120 2.05 -5.64 4.09
N LEU A 121 1.77 -4.98 5.22
CA LEU A 121 2.25 -5.39 6.53
C LEU A 121 1.72 -6.77 6.91
N PHE A 122 0.44 -7.04 6.68
CA PHE A 122 -0.15 -8.35 6.96
C PHE A 122 0.58 -9.47 6.21
N GLY A 123 0.91 -9.27 4.94
CA GLY A 123 1.70 -10.23 4.17
C GLY A 123 3.10 -10.48 4.76
N LEU A 124 3.80 -9.40 5.11
CA LEU A 124 5.13 -9.44 5.73
C LEU A 124 5.12 -10.12 7.11
N PHE A 125 4.22 -9.70 8.01
CA PHE A 125 4.12 -10.24 9.37
C PHE A 125 3.82 -11.75 9.35
N ASN A 126 2.89 -12.19 8.49
CA ASN A 126 2.59 -13.61 8.36
C ASN A 126 3.81 -14.43 7.94
N PHE A 127 4.66 -13.89 7.06
CA PHE A 127 5.87 -14.58 6.64
C PHE A 127 6.93 -14.62 7.74
N VAL A 128 7.23 -13.48 8.37
CA VAL A 128 8.24 -13.37 9.42
C VAL A 128 7.86 -14.26 10.61
N TRP A 129 6.60 -14.22 11.05
CA TRP A 129 6.10 -15.03 12.16
C TRP A 129 6.23 -16.53 11.91
N ARG A 130 5.86 -16.98 10.69
CA ARG A 130 5.97 -18.40 10.31
C ARG A 130 7.42 -18.87 10.28
N ARG A 131 8.36 -18.00 9.87
CA ARG A 131 9.78 -18.34 9.86
C ARG A 131 10.36 -18.45 11.26
N SER A 132 9.99 -17.55 12.18
CA SER A 132 10.46 -17.61 13.57
C SER A 132 9.93 -18.81 14.36
N ALA A 133 8.76 -19.35 13.99
CA ALA A 133 8.17 -20.52 14.65
C ALA A 133 8.81 -21.86 14.25
N CYS A 134 9.65 -21.89 13.20
CA CYS A 134 10.31 -23.10 12.70
C CYS A 134 11.82 -23.14 12.98
N GLN A 135 12.35 -22.15 13.71
CA GLN A 135 13.74 -22.13 14.22
C GLN A 135 13.77 -22.63 15.65
#